data_AF-A0A2K6FVG6-F1
#
_entry.id   AF-A0A2K6FVG6-F1
#
_cell.length_a   1.000
_cell.length_b   1.000
_cell.length_c   1.000
_cell.angle_alpha   90.00
_cell.angle_beta   90.00
_cell.angle_gamma   90.00
#
_symmetry.space_group_name_H-M   'P 1'
#
loop_
_entity.id
_entity.type
_entity.pdbx_description
1 polymer ?
#
loop_
_entity_poly.entity_id
_entity_poly.type
_entity_poly.pdbx_seq_one_letter_code
_entity_poly.pdbx_strand_id
1 'polypeptide(L)'
;MRPPGHRGVPTTRPALLWLLLLVPLLGAPRGVAAGTGAPAELRVRVRLPDGQVTEESLQADSDADSISLELRKPDGTLVSFTADFKKDVKIFRALILGELEKGQSQFQALCFVTRLHHNEIIPSEAMAKLRQKNPRAVRQAEEVRGLEQLYMDIAVNFSQGGLLSPHLHNVCAEAVDAIYTRQEDVQFWLGQGVDSSVFEALPKALEQADLPRCRQVADRGKPCVCHYGLSLAWYPCMLKYCHSRDRPAPYKCGIRSCQKSYSFDFYVPQRQLCLWDEDP
;
A
#
# COMPACT_ATOMS: atom_id res chain seq x y z
N MET A 1 -24.30 -0.51 -60.85
CA MET A 1 -24.97 0.56 -61.62
C MET A 1 -25.79 1.44 -60.68
N ARG A 2 -25.72 2.76 -60.84
CA ARG A 2 -26.52 3.84 -60.21
C ARG A 2 -26.88 4.82 -61.37
N PRO A 3 -27.80 5.80 -61.23
CA PRO A 3 -29.15 5.92 -60.64
C PRO A 3 -30.12 6.51 -61.75
N PRO A 4 -31.16 7.39 -61.58
CA PRO A 4 -31.86 7.97 -60.40
C PRO A 4 -33.41 8.10 -60.49
N GLY A 5 -34.04 8.62 -59.41
CA GLY A 5 -35.41 9.15 -59.43
C GLY A 5 -35.92 9.67 -58.07
N HIS A 6 -35.95 11.00 -57.90
CA HIS A 6 -36.36 11.79 -56.72
C HIS A 6 -37.87 12.09 -56.64
N ARG A 7 -38.40 12.27 -55.40
CA ARG A 7 -39.35 13.31 -54.90
C ARG A 7 -40.02 12.79 -53.60
N GLY A 8 -40.27 13.54 -52.53
CA GLY A 8 -40.16 14.97 -52.26
C GLY A 8 -40.21 15.24 -50.74
N VAL A 9 -39.87 16.48 -50.39
CA VAL A 9 -39.78 17.09 -49.05
C VAL A 9 -41.14 17.72 -48.68
N PRO A 10 -41.44 17.91 -47.39
CA PRO A 10 -41.92 19.23 -47.00
C PRO A 10 -41.19 19.82 -45.78
N THR A 11 -40.75 21.04 -46.01
CA THR A 11 -40.37 22.11 -45.10
C THR A 11 -41.57 22.62 -44.31
N THR A 12 -41.39 22.98 -43.04
CA THR A 12 -41.91 24.25 -42.43
C THR A 12 -41.42 24.41 -40.97
N ARG A 13 -40.66 25.47 -40.73
CA ARG A 13 -40.70 26.35 -39.54
C ARG A 13 -41.16 27.74 -40.06
N PRO A 14 -41.38 28.84 -39.29
CA PRO A 14 -41.22 29.09 -37.84
C PRO A 14 -42.36 29.96 -37.20
N ALA A 15 -42.33 30.17 -35.87
CA ALA A 15 -42.71 31.42 -35.14
C ALA A 15 -42.57 31.14 -33.62
N LEU A 16 -41.55 31.62 -32.89
CA LEU A 16 -41.40 32.93 -32.23
C LEU A 16 -42.57 33.32 -31.29
N LEU A 17 -42.32 33.26 -29.96
CA LEU A 17 -42.44 34.36 -28.97
C LEU A 17 -42.26 33.75 -27.55
N TRP A 18 -41.13 33.99 -26.86
CA TRP A 18 -40.90 35.09 -25.90
C TRP A 18 -41.80 35.06 -24.66
N LEU A 19 -41.28 34.60 -23.50
CA LEU A 19 -41.67 34.95 -22.12
C LEU A 19 -40.93 33.97 -21.17
N LEU A 20 -40.24 34.30 -20.08
CA LEU A 20 -39.66 35.50 -19.48
C LEU A 20 -38.81 34.94 -18.31
N LEU A 21 -37.62 35.50 -18.08
CA LEU A 21 -36.73 35.18 -16.96
C LEU A 21 -37.43 35.40 -15.61
N LEU A 22 -37.50 34.36 -14.77
CA LEU A 22 -37.70 34.49 -13.32
C LEU A 22 -36.82 33.44 -12.62
N VAL A 23 -35.61 33.88 -12.22
CA VAL A 23 -34.76 33.16 -11.27
C VAL A 23 -35.14 33.66 -9.86
N PRO A 24 -35.66 32.82 -8.95
CA PRO A 24 -35.71 33.19 -7.56
C PRO A 24 -34.36 32.86 -6.91
N LEU A 25 -33.63 33.91 -6.55
CA LEU A 25 -32.58 33.88 -5.53
C LEU A 25 -33.23 33.51 -4.19
N LEU A 26 -33.14 32.25 -3.78
CA LEU A 26 -33.51 31.81 -2.44
C LEU A 26 -32.34 31.05 -1.80
N GLY A 27 -32.03 31.49 -0.59
CA GLY A 27 -30.77 31.28 0.12
C GLY A 27 -30.30 29.84 0.26
N ALA A 28 -29.00 29.66 0.07
CA ALA A 28 -28.29 28.48 0.53
C ALA A 28 -28.48 28.32 2.05
N PRO A 29 -28.93 27.15 2.54
CA PRO A 29 -28.78 26.87 3.95
C PRO A 29 -27.29 26.74 4.24
N ARG A 30 -26.80 27.49 5.23
CA ARG A 30 -25.51 27.29 5.87
C ARG A 30 -25.51 25.89 6.50
N GLY A 31 -25.19 24.89 5.69
CA GLY A 31 -24.84 23.56 6.12
C GLY A 31 -23.46 23.59 6.74
N VAL A 32 -23.39 23.16 8.00
CA VAL A 32 -22.19 22.92 8.78
C VAL A 32 -21.19 22.15 7.91
N ALA A 33 -20.07 22.78 7.57
CA ALA A 33 -18.92 22.08 7.02
C ALA A 33 -18.37 21.19 8.13
N ALA A 34 -18.83 19.94 8.17
CA ALA A 34 -18.03 18.86 8.73
C ALA A 34 -16.78 18.80 7.86
N GLY A 35 -15.66 19.32 8.40
CA GLY A 35 -14.38 19.21 7.74
C GLY A 35 -13.98 17.75 7.70
N THR A 36 -14.33 17.05 6.61
CA THR A 36 -13.59 15.88 6.15
C THR A 36 -12.19 16.39 5.83
N GLY A 37 -11.27 16.22 6.78
CA GLY A 37 -9.89 16.63 6.62
C GLY A 37 -9.27 15.81 5.50
N ALA A 38 -8.83 16.46 4.41
CA ALA A 38 -8.05 15.78 3.40
C ALA A 38 -6.82 15.11 4.07
N PRO A 39 -6.40 13.91 3.61
CA PRO A 39 -5.25 13.21 4.17
C PRO A 39 -4.02 14.12 4.19
N ALA A 40 -3.30 14.13 5.30
CA ALA A 40 -2.10 14.94 5.44
C ALA A 40 -0.94 14.26 4.71
N GLU A 41 -0.42 14.89 3.65
CA GLU A 41 0.70 14.38 2.86
C GLU A 41 2.05 15.01 3.28
N LEU A 42 3.09 14.19 3.32
CA LEU A 42 4.48 14.54 3.59
C LEU A 42 5.38 13.86 2.54
N ARG A 43 5.97 14.64 1.64
CA ARG A 43 6.94 14.13 0.67
C ARG A 43 8.35 14.30 1.18
N VAL A 44 9.15 13.24 1.20
CA VAL A 44 10.47 13.22 1.80
C VAL A 44 11.51 12.75 0.81
N ARG A 45 12.57 13.54 0.65
CA ARG A 45 13.74 13.10 -0.12
C ARG A 45 14.61 12.25 0.77
N VAL A 46 14.84 11.01 0.39
CA VAL A 46 15.52 10.00 1.21
C VAL A 46 16.77 9.54 0.49
N ARG A 47 17.89 9.44 1.21
CA ARG A 47 19.09 8.79 0.69
C ARG A 47 19.00 7.29 0.95
N LEU A 48 18.96 6.52 -0.12
CA LEU A 48 18.97 5.06 -0.12
C LEU A 48 20.37 4.53 0.28
N PRO A 49 20.48 3.26 0.71
CA PRO A 49 21.76 2.65 1.09
C PRO A 49 22.83 2.65 -0.02
N ASP A 50 22.42 2.61 -1.29
CA ASP A 50 23.29 2.69 -2.46
C ASP A 50 23.76 4.12 -2.78
N GLY A 51 23.35 5.11 -1.97
CA GLY A 51 23.70 6.51 -2.13
C GLY A 51 22.76 7.31 -3.03
N GLN A 52 21.84 6.66 -3.75
CA GLN A 52 20.84 7.34 -4.57
C GLN A 52 19.86 8.13 -3.70
N VAL A 53 19.25 9.17 -4.28
CA VAL A 53 18.23 9.97 -3.60
C VAL A 53 16.91 9.80 -4.33
N THR A 54 15.89 9.36 -3.59
CA THR A 54 14.52 9.20 -4.09
C THR A 54 13.55 10.10 -3.32
N GLU A 55 12.35 10.29 -3.84
CA GLU A 55 11.24 10.95 -3.15
C GLU A 55 10.21 9.90 -2.72
N GLU A 56 9.93 9.84 -1.43
CA GLU A 56 8.93 8.97 -0.81
C GLU A 56 7.75 9.83 -0.33
N SER A 57 6.52 9.33 -0.47
CA SER A 57 5.31 10.03 0.00
C SER A 57 4.73 9.31 1.21
N LEU A 58 4.52 10.04 2.30
CA LEU A 58 3.80 9.57 3.48
C LEU A 58 2.46 10.30 3.56
N GLN A 59 1.39 9.55 3.76
CA GLN A 59 0.05 10.08 3.96
C GLN A 59 -0.49 9.57 5.28
N ALA A 60 -1.16 10.45 6.03
CA ALA A 60 -1.84 10.09 7.25
C ALA A 60 -3.32 10.46 7.14
N ASP A 61 -4.16 9.48 7.42
CA ASP A 61 -5.60 9.64 7.56
C ASP A 61 -5.95 9.44 9.04
N SER A 62 -6.30 10.53 9.71
CA SER A 62 -6.68 10.49 11.13
C SER A 62 -8.10 9.97 11.34
N ASP A 63 -8.97 10.03 10.33
CA ASP A 63 -10.35 9.56 10.41
C ASP A 63 -10.40 8.03 10.23
N ALA A 64 -9.62 7.50 9.30
CA ALA A 64 -9.42 6.07 9.11
C ALA A 64 -8.45 5.44 10.13
N ASP A 65 -7.76 6.26 10.91
CA ASP A 65 -6.62 5.88 11.76
C ASP A 65 -5.63 4.98 11.01
N SER A 66 -5.08 5.54 9.92
CA SER A 66 -4.15 4.83 9.04
C SER A 66 -3.02 5.72 8.52
N ILE A 67 -1.93 5.08 8.13
CA ILE A 67 -0.79 5.71 7.46
C ILE A 67 -0.45 4.92 6.20
N SER A 68 -0.17 5.60 5.11
CA SER A 68 0.35 5.01 3.87
C SER A 68 1.70 5.63 3.51
N LEU A 69 2.65 4.81 3.07
CA LEU A 69 3.97 5.18 2.58
C LEU A 69 4.13 4.60 1.18
N GLU A 70 4.45 5.45 0.21
CA GLU A 70 4.73 5.07 -1.17
C GLU A 70 6.20 5.37 -1.49
N LEU A 71 6.91 4.37 -2.01
CA LEU A 71 8.31 4.50 -2.43
C LEU A 71 8.57 3.79 -3.76
N ARG A 72 9.59 4.25 -4.47
CA ARG A 72 10.06 3.65 -5.73
C ARG A 72 11.46 3.10 -5.53
N LYS A 73 11.64 1.80 -5.77
CA LYS A 73 12.94 1.14 -5.75
C LYS A 73 13.78 1.54 -6.99
N PRO A 74 15.12 1.41 -6.94
CA PRO A 74 15.98 1.67 -8.10
C PRO A 74 15.65 0.85 -9.34
N ASP A 75 15.14 -0.37 -9.16
CA ASP A 75 14.67 -1.27 -10.23
C ASP A 75 13.32 -0.84 -10.85
N GLY A 76 12.72 0.26 -10.37
CA GLY A 76 11.44 0.78 -10.84
C GLY A 76 10.21 0.19 -10.14
N THR A 77 10.38 -0.83 -9.28
CA THR A 77 9.29 -1.40 -8.48
C THR A 77 8.63 -0.33 -7.61
N LEU A 78 7.30 -0.28 -7.62
CA LEU A 78 6.53 0.58 -6.74
C LEU A 78 6.12 -0.19 -5.49
N VAL A 79 6.52 0.32 -4.33
CA VAL A 79 6.23 -0.28 -3.04
C VAL A 79 5.28 0.62 -2.26
N SER A 80 4.23 0.01 -1.72
CA SER A 80 3.31 0.64 -0.78
C SER A 80 3.43 -0.06 0.57
N PHE A 81 3.44 0.72 1.63
CA PHE A 81 3.28 0.25 3.00
C PHE A 81 2.08 0.96 3.60
N THR A 82 1.10 0.22 4.12
CA THR A 82 -0.05 0.77 4.83
C THR A 82 -0.11 0.20 6.23
N ALA A 83 -0.23 1.07 7.23
CA ALA A 83 -0.50 0.71 8.62
C ALA A 83 -1.94 1.11 8.96
N ASP A 84 -2.78 0.13 9.26
CA ASP A 84 -4.15 0.28 9.75
C ASP A 84 -4.15 0.02 11.26
N PHE A 85 -4.17 1.10 12.04
CA PHE A 85 -4.12 1.02 13.50
C PHE A 85 -5.43 0.53 14.09
N LYS A 86 -6.55 0.77 13.41
CA LYS A 86 -7.88 0.33 13.86
C LYS A 86 -8.02 -1.19 13.81
N LYS A 87 -7.32 -1.84 12.88
CA LYS A 87 -7.35 -3.30 12.69
C LYS A 87 -6.09 -4.02 13.18
N ASP A 88 -5.08 -3.29 13.64
CA ASP A 88 -3.73 -3.82 13.93
C ASP A 88 -3.15 -4.59 12.72
N VAL A 89 -3.30 -4.02 11.51
CA VAL A 89 -2.85 -4.64 10.25
C VAL A 89 -1.80 -3.75 9.58
N LYS A 90 -0.72 -4.35 9.07
CA LYS A 90 0.20 -3.71 8.13
C LYS A 90 0.25 -4.46 6.81
N ILE A 91 0.16 -3.73 5.71
CA ILE A 91 0.06 -4.24 4.34
C ILE A 91 1.26 -3.71 3.55
N PHE A 92 2.03 -4.62 2.97
CA PHE A 92 3.06 -4.29 1.99
C PHE A 92 2.54 -4.68 0.61
N ARG A 93 2.62 -3.79 -0.36
CA ARG A 93 2.44 -4.10 -1.78
C ARG A 93 3.76 -3.89 -2.49
N ALA A 94 4.13 -4.82 -3.35
CA ALA A 94 5.20 -4.64 -4.33
C ALA A 94 4.63 -4.81 -5.74
N LEU A 95 4.64 -3.75 -6.53
CA LEU A 95 4.31 -3.78 -7.96
C LEU A 95 5.63 -3.83 -8.76
N ILE A 96 6.02 -5.05 -9.11
CA ILE A 96 7.30 -5.40 -9.73
C ILE A 96 7.13 -5.30 -11.25
N LEU A 97 7.95 -4.46 -11.88
CA LEU A 97 7.91 -4.31 -13.33
C LEU A 97 8.51 -5.54 -14.01
N GLY A 98 7.92 -5.95 -15.12
CA GLY A 98 8.44 -7.07 -15.90
C GLY A 98 9.78 -6.73 -16.56
N GLU A 99 10.73 -7.65 -16.46
CA GLU A 99 11.99 -7.59 -17.20
C GLU A 99 11.83 -8.22 -18.59
N LEU A 100 11.77 -7.39 -19.63
CA LEU A 100 11.65 -7.86 -21.02
C LEU A 100 12.78 -8.83 -21.42
N GLU A 101 13.99 -8.59 -20.92
CA GLU A 101 15.17 -9.46 -21.15
C GLU A 101 15.00 -10.87 -20.56
N LYS A 102 14.21 -11.01 -19.49
CA LYS A 102 13.85 -12.30 -18.88
C LYS A 102 12.58 -12.93 -19.50
N GLY A 103 12.00 -12.28 -20.50
CA GLY A 103 10.76 -12.68 -21.17
C GLY A 103 9.49 -12.26 -20.45
N GLN A 104 9.55 -11.26 -19.57
CA GLN A 104 8.38 -10.71 -18.88
C GLN A 104 7.90 -9.44 -19.59
N SER A 105 6.69 -9.46 -20.12
CA SER A 105 6.05 -8.29 -20.74
C SER A 105 5.02 -7.60 -19.84
N GLN A 106 4.71 -8.18 -18.69
CA GLN A 106 3.71 -7.69 -17.73
C GLN A 106 4.35 -7.48 -16.36
N PHE A 107 3.76 -6.59 -15.58
CA PHE A 107 4.10 -6.43 -14.17
C PHE A 107 3.54 -7.60 -13.35
N GLN A 108 4.12 -7.83 -12.17
CA GLN A 108 3.58 -8.71 -11.14
C GLN A 108 3.35 -7.91 -9.88
N ALA A 109 2.30 -8.25 -9.14
CA ALA A 109 2.03 -7.61 -7.86
C ALA A 109 2.03 -8.66 -6.75
N LEU A 110 2.66 -8.33 -5.63
CA LEU A 110 2.65 -9.12 -4.41
C LEU A 110 2.07 -8.27 -3.30
N CYS A 111 1.29 -8.90 -2.43
CA CYS A 111 0.87 -8.30 -1.17
C CYS A 111 1.23 -9.18 0.02
N PHE A 112 1.80 -8.57 1.05
CA PHE A 112 2.13 -9.21 2.32
C PHE A 112 1.39 -8.50 3.44
N VAL A 113 0.56 -9.26 4.16
CA VAL A 113 -0.30 -8.74 5.23
C VAL A 113 0.16 -9.36 6.53
N THR A 114 0.50 -8.52 7.50
CA THR A 114 0.98 -8.98 8.82
C THR A 114 0.38 -8.13 9.92
N ARG A 115 0.50 -8.57 11.16
CA ARG A 115 0.08 -7.78 12.32
C ARG A 115 0.93 -6.51 12.44
N LEU A 116 0.27 -5.39 12.70
CA LEU A 116 0.91 -4.16 13.13
C LEU A 116 1.16 -4.24 14.64
N HIS A 117 2.43 -4.25 15.05
CA HIS A 117 2.76 -4.16 16.47
C HIS A 117 2.85 -2.70 16.94
N HIS A 118 2.63 -2.53 18.24
CA HIS A 118 2.75 -1.22 18.87
C HIS A 118 4.20 -0.71 18.75
N ASN A 119 4.36 0.60 18.58
CA ASN A 119 5.66 1.28 18.46
C ASN A 119 6.50 0.86 17.23
N GLU A 120 5.89 0.21 16.23
CA GLU A 120 6.55 0.03 14.94
C GLU A 120 6.66 1.37 14.19
N ILE A 121 5.57 2.13 14.14
CA ILE A 121 5.44 3.44 13.49
C ILE A 121 4.72 4.42 14.44
N ILE A 122 4.95 5.73 14.29
CA ILE A 122 4.19 6.72 15.08
C ILE A 122 2.68 6.68 14.72
N PRO A 123 1.77 7.04 15.66
CA PRO A 123 0.34 7.09 15.37
C PRO A 123 -0.04 8.07 14.24
N SER A 124 -1.14 7.78 13.54
CA SER A 124 -1.69 8.58 12.44
C SER A 124 -1.84 10.07 12.79
N GLU A 125 -2.39 10.39 13.96
CA GLU A 125 -2.56 11.78 14.42
C GLU A 125 -1.23 12.55 14.56
N ALA A 126 -0.15 11.85 14.91
CA ALA A 126 1.17 12.45 15.05
C ALA A 126 1.82 12.62 13.68
N MET A 127 1.67 11.63 12.79
CA MET A 127 2.10 11.70 11.40
C MET A 127 1.43 12.88 10.67
N ALA A 128 0.11 13.05 10.85
CA ALA A 128 -0.67 14.11 10.22
C ALA A 128 -0.24 15.53 10.61
N LYS A 129 0.52 15.69 11.71
CA LYS A 129 1.07 16.96 12.20
C LYS A 129 2.50 17.21 11.74
N LEU A 130 3.17 16.22 11.13
CA LEU A 130 4.53 16.40 10.63
C LEU A 130 4.55 17.35 9.45
N ARG A 131 5.50 18.29 9.48
CA ARG A 131 5.74 19.23 8.38
C ARG A 131 7.24 19.34 8.15
N GLN A 132 7.63 19.48 6.88
CA GLN A 132 9.02 19.73 6.55
C GLN A 132 9.34 21.21 6.68
N LYS A 133 10.30 21.52 7.56
CA LYS A 133 10.88 22.86 7.62
C LYS A 133 11.68 23.21 6.35
N ASN A 134 12.31 22.21 5.73
CA ASN A 134 13.07 22.36 4.49
C ASN A 134 12.69 21.21 3.54
N PRO A 135 11.89 21.47 2.48
CA PRO A 135 11.52 20.47 1.47
C PRO A 135 12.71 19.91 0.70
N ARG A 136 13.83 20.65 0.67
CA ARG A 136 15.06 20.23 0.00
C ARG A 136 15.99 19.40 0.91
N ALA A 137 15.65 19.16 2.17
CA ALA A 137 16.49 18.33 3.01
C ALA A 137 16.45 16.86 2.53
N VAL A 138 17.63 16.27 2.32
CA VAL A 138 17.75 14.82 2.10
C VAL A 138 17.85 14.16 3.48
N ARG A 139 16.97 13.21 3.75
CA ARG A 139 16.86 12.50 5.02
C ARG A 139 17.58 11.16 4.98
N GLN A 140 18.10 10.78 6.13
CA GLN A 140 18.62 9.47 6.45
C GLN A 140 17.99 9.03 7.77
N ALA A 141 17.79 7.73 7.94
CA ALA A 141 17.30 7.20 9.20
C ALA A 141 18.28 7.50 10.34
N GLU A 142 17.76 7.78 11.52
CA GLU A 142 18.57 7.97 12.74
C GLU A 142 18.93 6.61 13.37
N GLU A 143 18.11 5.58 13.11
CA GLU A 143 18.26 4.23 13.64
C GLU A 143 18.04 3.22 12.51
N VAL A 144 18.91 2.22 12.42
CA VAL A 144 18.74 1.08 11.51
C VAL A 144 18.24 -0.11 12.33
N ARG A 145 16.99 -0.52 12.10
CA ARG A 145 16.40 -1.69 12.76
C ARG A 145 16.81 -2.96 12.03
N GLY A 146 16.85 -4.07 12.78
CA GLY A 146 17.22 -5.39 12.25
C GLY A 146 16.27 -5.88 11.16
N LEU A 147 16.77 -6.80 10.34
CA LEU A 147 16.00 -7.52 9.33
C LEU A 147 14.90 -8.35 10.01
N GLU A 148 13.66 -8.21 9.54
CA GLU A 148 12.54 -9.07 9.95
C GLU A 148 12.31 -10.15 8.89
N GLN A 149 12.47 -11.41 9.27
CA GLN A 149 12.21 -12.57 8.42
C GLN A 149 10.80 -13.08 8.67
N LEU A 150 10.01 -13.21 7.60
CA LEU A 150 8.58 -13.50 7.64
C LEU A 150 8.29 -14.67 6.70
N TYR A 151 7.81 -15.78 7.28
CA TYR A 151 7.35 -16.94 6.52
C TYR A 151 5.85 -16.81 6.28
N MET A 152 5.46 -16.60 5.03
CA MET A 152 4.09 -16.34 4.64
C MET A 152 3.45 -17.62 4.11
N ASP A 153 2.80 -18.35 5.01
CA ASP A 153 2.30 -19.71 4.82
C ASP A 153 0.79 -19.80 4.61
N ILE A 154 0.09 -18.66 4.59
CA ILE A 154 -1.36 -18.56 4.39
C ILE A 154 -1.67 -17.54 3.30
N ALA A 155 -2.64 -17.83 2.44
CA ALA A 155 -3.18 -16.86 1.48
C ALA A 155 -4.35 -16.09 2.08
N VAL A 156 -4.57 -14.86 1.62
CA VAL A 156 -5.71 -14.03 1.98
C VAL A 156 -6.66 -13.96 0.78
N ASN A 157 -7.92 -14.34 0.99
CA ASN A 157 -8.96 -14.23 -0.02
C ASN A 157 -9.26 -12.76 -0.30
N PHE A 158 -8.92 -12.26 -1.49
CA PHE A 158 -9.12 -10.85 -1.86
C PHE A 158 -10.56 -10.38 -1.71
N SER A 159 -11.55 -11.21 -2.09
CA SER A 159 -12.97 -10.84 -2.02
C SER A 159 -13.48 -10.63 -0.59
N GLN A 160 -12.86 -11.31 0.38
CA GLN A 160 -13.16 -11.18 1.80
C GLN A 160 -12.14 -10.32 2.55
N GLY A 161 -11.07 -9.85 1.87
CA GLY A 161 -9.96 -9.11 2.47
C GLY A 161 -10.41 -7.85 3.20
N GLY A 162 -11.47 -7.19 2.73
CA GLY A 162 -12.07 -6.04 3.41
C GLY A 162 -12.52 -6.31 4.86
N LEU A 163 -12.83 -7.56 5.23
CA LEU A 163 -13.17 -7.95 6.60
C LEU A 163 -11.95 -7.88 7.54
N LEU A 164 -10.75 -8.15 7.01
CA LEU A 164 -9.48 -8.03 7.73
C LEU A 164 -9.06 -6.56 7.81
N SER A 165 -8.99 -5.87 6.68
CA SER A 165 -8.75 -4.43 6.62
C SER A 165 -9.42 -3.83 5.37
N PRO A 166 -10.13 -2.70 5.48
CA PRO A 166 -10.75 -2.04 4.33
C PRO A 166 -9.71 -1.56 3.30
N HIS A 167 -8.46 -1.37 3.70
CA HIS A 167 -7.38 -0.93 2.81
C HIS A 167 -6.96 -2.01 1.81
N LEU A 168 -7.24 -3.30 2.06
CA LEU A 168 -6.81 -4.40 1.19
C LEU A 168 -7.35 -4.30 -0.22
N HIS A 169 -8.61 -3.89 -0.41
CA HIS A 169 -9.20 -3.77 -1.74
C HIS A 169 -8.52 -2.71 -2.61
N ASN A 170 -8.03 -1.63 -1.99
CA ASN A 170 -7.38 -0.53 -2.72
C ASN A 170 -5.88 -0.79 -2.90
N VAL A 171 -5.22 -1.31 -1.87
CA VAL A 171 -3.77 -1.52 -1.87
C VAL A 171 -3.40 -2.78 -2.65
N CYS A 172 -4.19 -3.85 -2.60
CA CYS A 172 -3.84 -5.14 -3.18
C CYS A 172 -4.64 -5.51 -4.44
N ALA A 173 -5.28 -4.53 -5.09
CA ALA A 173 -6.12 -4.75 -6.26
C ALA A 173 -5.38 -5.44 -7.42
N GLU A 174 -4.10 -5.15 -7.61
CA GLU A 174 -3.27 -5.77 -8.65
C GLU A 174 -2.72 -7.15 -8.24
N ALA A 175 -2.81 -7.52 -6.96
CA ALA A 175 -2.20 -8.70 -6.37
C ALA A 175 -3.23 -9.76 -5.96
N VAL A 176 -4.40 -9.82 -6.63
CA VAL A 176 -5.55 -10.66 -6.25
C VAL A 176 -5.17 -12.11 -5.92
N ASP A 177 -4.26 -12.70 -6.72
CA ASP A 177 -3.83 -14.09 -6.57
C ASP A 177 -2.52 -14.26 -5.76
N ALA A 178 -2.00 -13.18 -5.17
CA ALA A 178 -0.70 -13.13 -4.52
C ALA A 178 -0.73 -12.27 -3.23
N ILE A 179 -1.76 -12.49 -2.40
CA ILE A 179 -1.89 -11.87 -1.07
C ILE A 179 -1.58 -12.93 -0.02
N TYR A 180 -0.52 -12.71 0.75
CA TYR A 180 -0.02 -13.68 1.72
C TYR A 180 -0.03 -13.11 3.14
N THR A 181 -0.20 -13.99 4.11
CA THR A 181 -0.08 -13.72 5.55
C THR A 181 0.58 -14.88 6.28
N ARG A 182 0.77 -14.74 7.60
CA ARG A 182 1.39 -15.73 8.48
C ARG A 182 0.35 -16.43 9.32
N GLN A 183 0.53 -17.72 9.56
CA GLN A 183 -0.35 -18.51 10.43
C GLN A 183 -0.44 -17.93 11.84
N GLU A 184 0.63 -17.35 12.38
CA GLU A 184 0.64 -16.71 13.70
C GLU A 184 -0.24 -15.45 13.78
N ASP A 185 -0.27 -14.65 12.70
CA ASP A 185 -1.10 -13.45 12.63
C ASP A 185 -2.59 -13.81 12.44
N VAL A 186 -2.86 -14.86 11.67
CA VAL A 186 -4.21 -15.41 11.50
C VAL A 186 -4.83 -15.78 12.84
N GLN A 187 -4.08 -16.46 13.73
CA GLN A 187 -4.59 -16.83 15.05
C GLN A 187 -5.00 -15.60 15.88
N PHE A 188 -4.23 -14.51 15.79
CA PHE A 188 -4.56 -13.26 16.44
C PHE A 188 -5.86 -12.65 15.89
N TRP A 189 -6.01 -12.54 14.57
CA TRP A 189 -7.20 -11.92 13.97
C TRP A 189 -8.47 -12.76 14.11
N LEU A 190 -8.37 -14.09 14.05
CA LEU A 190 -9.48 -14.98 14.39
C LEU A 190 -9.96 -14.73 15.84
N GLY A 191 -9.02 -14.54 16.77
CA GLY A 191 -9.33 -14.17 18.15
C GLY A 191 -10.00 -12.79 18.30
N GLN A 192 -9.81 -11.89 17.32
CA GLN A 192 -10.49 -10.59 17.24
C GLN A 192 -11.83 -10.65 16.48
N GLY A 193 -12.26 -11.83 16.05
CA GLY A 193 -13.54 -12.05 15.37
C GLY A 193 -13.52 -11.84 13.86
N VAL A 194 -12.33 -11.84 13.21
CA VAL A 194 -12.25 -11.92 11.74
C VAL A 194 -12.70 -13.32 11.30
N ASP A 195 -13.51 -13.39 10.24
CA ASP A 195 -14.03 -14.66 9.73
C ASP A 195 -12.92 -15.52 9.12
N SER A 196 -12.95 -16.83 9.37
CA SER A 196 -11.95 -17.76 8.85
C SER A 196 -11.93 -17.87 7.32
N SER A 197 -13.03 -17.56 6.64
CA SER A 197 -13.11 -17.56 5.17
C SER A 197 -12.21 -16.53 4.49
N VAL A 198 -11.70 -15.56 5.25
CA VAL A 198 -10.68 -14.61 4.77
C VAL A 198 -9.34 -15.31 4.50
N PHE A 199 -9.08 -16.44 5.15
CA PHE A 199 -7.79 -17.12 5.13
C PHE A 199 -7.88 -18.46 4.42
N GLU A 200 -7.00 -18.64 3.45
CA GLU A 200 -6.90 -19.87 2.68
C GLU A 200 -5.56 -20.53 2.99
N ALA A 201 -5.61 -21.79 3.42
CA ALA A 201 -4.38 -22.56 3.52
C ALA A 201 -3.75 -22.62 2.13
N LEU A 202 -2.53 -22.10 2.00
CA LEU A 202 -1.72 -22.44 0.85
C LEU A 202 -1.62 -23.96 0.79
N PRO A 203 -1.46 -24.56 -0.40
CA PRO A 203 -1.20 -25.99 -0.52
C PRO A 203 -0.09 -26.32 0.48
N LYS A 204 -0.48 -26.92 1.62
CA LYS A 204 0.47 -27.44 2.58
C LYS A 204 1.25 -28.40 1.70
N ALA A 205 2.51 -28.08 1.45
CA ALA A 205 3.42 -29.14 1.10
C ALA A 205 3.23 -30.11 2.26
N LEU A 206 2.52 -31.22 2.02
CA LEU A 206 2.37 -32.26 3.03
C LEU A 206 3.78 -32.75 3.49
N GLU A 207 4.82 -32.25 2.82
CA GLU A 207 6.23 -32.29 3.12
C GLU A 207 6.83 -30.86 3.17
N GLN A 208 6.55 -30.11 4.23
CA GLN A 208 7.10 -28.77 4.49
C GLN A 208 8.64 -28.74 4.70
N ALA A 209 9.37 -29.77 4.26
CA ALA A 209 10.81 -29.92 4.44
C ALA A 209 11.64 -29.81 3.14
N ASP A 210 11.07 -30.03 1.94
CA ASP A 210 11.89 -30.31 0.75
C ASP A 210 11.60 -29.45 -0.50
N LEU A 211 10.75 -28.41 -0.43
CA LEU A 211 10.64 -27.49 -1.57
C LEU A 211 11.90 -26.62 -1.69
N PRO A 212 12.65 -26.71 -2.82
CA PRO A 212 13.82 -25.87 -3.03
C PRO A 212 13.43 -24.38 -3.19
N ARG A 213 14.40 -23.49 -2.97
CA ARG A 213 14.23 -22.06 -3.29
C ARG A 213 14.04 -21.88 -4.79
N CYS A 214 13.22 -20.91 -5.21
CA CYS A 214 12.93 -20.69 -6.63
C CYS A 214 14.18 -20.49 -7.48
N ARG A 215 15.22 -19.85 -6.93
CA ARG A 215 16.54 -19.73 -7.57
C ARG A 215 17.16 -21.06 -7.99
N GLN A 216 16.94 -22.13 -7.22
CA GLN A 216 17.52 -23.47 -7.42
C GLN A 216 16.74 -24.33 -8.43
N VAL A 217 15.54 -23.90 -8.84
CA VAL A 217 14.63 -24.74 -9.65
C VAL A 217 14.74 -24.41 -11.13
N ALA A 218 15.43 -25.20 -11.96
CA ALA A 218 15.56 -24.85 -13.38
C ALA A 218 14.22 -24.76 -14.15
N ASP A 219 13.24 -25.57 -13.76
CA ASP A 219 11.95 -25.66 -14.44
C ASP A 219 10.98 -24.54 -13.98
N ARG A 220 10.59 -23.67 -14.93
CA ARG A 220 9.68 -22.53 -14.68
C ARG A 220 8.30 -22.93 -14.19
N GLY A 221 7.85 -24.16 -14.49
CA GLY A 221 6.53 -24.67 -14.13
C GLY A 221 6.47 -25.36 -12.76
N LYS A 222 7.60 -25.57 -12.08
CA LYS A 222 7.64 -26.27 -10.79
C LYS A 222 7.37 -25.34 -9.60
N PRO A 223 6.73 -25.85 -8.54
CA PRO A 223 6.55 -25.10 -7.30
C PRO A 223 7.88 -24.92 -6.57
N CYS A 224 7.99 -23.83 -5.80
CA CYS A 224 9.18 -23.49 -5.04
C CYS A 224 8.86 -22.48 -3.93
N VAL A 225 9.83 -22.25 -3.05
CA VAL A 225 9.77 -21.16 -2.06
C VAL A 225 10.44 -19.92 -2.66
N CYS A 226 9.64 -18.86 -2.83
CA CYS A 226 10.09 -17.57 -3.30
C CYS A 226 10.57 -16.71 -2.13
N HIS A 227 11.63 -15.95 -2.35
CA HIS A 227 12.11 -14.94 -1.43
C HIS A 227 11.93 -13.54 -2.03
N TYR A 228 11.41 -12.60 -1.24
CA TYR A 228 11.29 -11.20 -1.61
C TYR A 228 11.80 -10.28 -0.50
N GLY A 229 12.74 -9.40 -0.83
CA GLY A 229 13.30 -8.40 0.08
C GLY A 229 12.70 -7.01 -0.15
N LEU A 230 12.32 -6.33 0.94
CA LEU A 230 11.78 -4.97 0.92
C LEU A 230 12.42 -4.14 2.03
N SER A 231 12.79 -2.89 1.76
CA SER A 231 13.34 -1.99 2.77
C SER A 231 12.60 -0.66 2.78
N LEU A 232 12.21 -0.22 3.98
CA LEU A 232 11.77 1.15 4.24
C LEU A 232 13.00 1.95 4.64
N ALA A 233 13.53 2.78 3.74
CA ALA A 233 14.77 3.52 3.94
C ALA A 233 14.63 4.64 4.98
N TRP A 234 13.43 5.21 5.12
CA TRP A 234 13.13 6.22 6.12
C TRP A 234 11.66 6.21 6.50
N TYR A 235 11.35 6.10 7.79
CA TYR A 235 10.00 6.34 8.30
C TYR A 235 10.01 6.82 9.76
N PRO A 236 9.04 7.64 10.19
CA PRO A 236 8.89 8.05 11.59
C PRO A 236 8.46 6.88 12.48
N CYS A 237 9.38 6.34 13.28
CA CYS A 237 9.15 5.15 14.09
C CYS A 237 8.86 5.42 15.57
N MET A 238 9.22 6.59 16.08
CA MET A 238 9.03 6.93 17.50
C MET A 238 8.86 8.44 17.70
N LEU A 239 8.08 8.83 18.71
CA LEU A 239 7.95 10.22 19.15
C LEU A 239 9.05 10.58 20.15
N LYS A 240 9.66 11.75 19.96
CA LYS A 240 10.59 12.34 20.93
C LYS A 240 9.83 13.27 21.87
N TYR A 241 10.11 13.14 23.16
CA TYR A 241 9.54 13.98 24.21
C TYR A 241 10.64 14.82 24.85
N CYS A 242 10.35 16.10 25.06
CA CYS A 242 11.23 17.06 25.69
C CYS A 242 10.63 17.55 27.02
N HIS A 243 11.50 17.97 27.93
CA HIS A 243 11.11 18.60 29.19
C HIS A 243 11.43 20.09 29.14
N SER A 244 10.57 20.91 29.74
CA SER A 244 10.82 22.33 29.95
C SER A 244 10.60 22.67 31.42
N ARG A 245 11.34 23.65 31.94
CA ARG A 245 11.14 24.16 33.30
C ARG A 245 9.73 24.74 33.50
N ASP A 246 9.12 25.23 32.43
CA ASP A 246 7.79 25.87 32.45
C ASP A 246 6.62 24.88 32.34
N ARG A 247 6.88 23.61 32.00
CA ARG A 247 5.85 22.56 31.89
C ARG A 247 6.23 21.32 32.69
N PRO A 248 5.47 20.95 33.73
CA PRO A 248 5.73 19.76 34.53
C PRO A 248 5.67 18.46 33.70
N ALA A 249 4.78 18.41 32.71
CA ALA A 249 4.60 17.25 31.85
C ALA A 249 5.50 17.32 30.59
N PRO A 250 6.11 16.19 30.17
CA PRO A 250 6.85 16.12 28.93
C PRO A 250 5.96 16.44 27.72
N TYR A 251 6.50 17.13 26.73
CA TYR A 251 5.78 17.50 25.50
C TYR A 251 6.45 16.91 24.25
N LYS A 252 5.65 16.62 23.23
CA LYS A 252 6.13 16.12 21.93
C LYS A 252 6.97 17.20 21.25
N CYS A 253 8.24 16.90 20.95
CA CYS A 253 9.17 17.87 20.36
C CYS A 253 9.82 17.40 19.05
N GLY A 254 9.63 16.15 18.66
CA GLY A 254 10.14 15.64 17.40
C GLY A 254 9.82 14.18 17.18
N ILE A 255 10.51 13.59 16.20
CA ILE A 255 10.44 12.17 15.88
C ILE A 255 11.85 11.58 15.88
N ARG A 256 11.91 10.27 16.08
CA ARG A 256 13.01 9.44 15.60
C ARG A 256 12.58 8.80 14.29
N SER A 257 13.47 8.83 13.31
CA SER A 257 13.28 8.12 12.04
C SER A 257 14.08 6.83 12.01
N CYS A 258 13.48 5.77 11.49
CA CYS A 258 14.10 4.46 11.38
C CYS A 258 14.22 4.03 9.91
N GLN A 259 15.14 3.09 9.69
CA GLN A 259 15.19 2.22 8.52
C GLN A 259 14.87 0.80 8.97
N LYS A 260 14.16 0.01 8.17
CA LYS A 260 13.88 -1.41 8.45
C LYS A 260 13.76 -2.20 7.16
N SER A 261 14.35 -3.38 7.15
CA SER A 261 14.28 -4.33 6.06
C SER A 261 13.44 -5.53 6.45
N TYR A 262 12.74 -6.09 5.47
CA TYR A 262 11.85 -7.23 5.57
C TYR A 262 12.26 -8.27 4.53
N SER A 263 12.21 -9.53 4.91
CA SER A 263 12.44 -10.68 4.05
C SER A 263 11.21 -11.58 4.13
N PHE A 264 10.55 -11.79 3.00
CA PHE A 264 9.34 -12.59 2.90
C PHE A 264 9.68 -13.89 2.16
N ASP A 265 9.50 -15.03 2.82
CA ASP A 265 9.57 -16.36 2.21
C ASP A 265 8.15 -16.90 2.04
N PHE A 266 7.75 -17.27 0.81
CA PHE A 266 6.39 -17.68 0.49
C PHE A 266 6.33 -18.73 -0.62
N TYR A 267 5.29 -19.57 -0.61
CA TYR A 267 5.09 -20.58 -1.63
C TYR A 267 4.59 -19.95 -2.94
N VAL A 268 5.16 -20.38 -4.07
CA VAL A 268 4.59 -20.12 -5.40
C VAL A 268 4.38 -21.43 -6.15
N PRO A 269 3.24 -21.60 -6.86
CA PRO A 269 2.96 -22.84 -7.58
C PRO A 269 3.87 -23.05 -8.80
N GLN A 270 4.48 -21.98 -9.31
CA GLN A 270 5.33 -22.00 -10.50
C GLN A 270 6.47 -20.99 -10.31
N ARG A 271 7.72 -21.41 -10.54
CA ARG A 271 8.90 -20.52 -10.48
C ARG A 271 8.74 -19.24 -11.31
N GLN A 272 8.00 -19.26 -12.43
CA GLN A 272 7.80 -18.06 -13.25
C GLN A 272 7.12 -16.89 -12.51
N LEU A 273 6.43 -17.17 -11.39
CA LEU A 273 5.83 -16.18 -10.50
C LEU A 273 6.85 -15.60 -9.49
N CYS A 274 8.12 -15.96 -9.60
CA CYS A 274 9.20 -15.53 -8.72
C CYS A 274 10.53 -15.45 -9.48
N LEU A 275 10.67 -14.45 -10.36
CA LEU A 275 11.90 -14.24 -11.16
C LEU A 275 12.90 -13.26 -10.50
N TRP A 276 12.59 -12.78 -9.31
CA TRP A 276 13.38 -11.84 -8.52
C TRP A 276 14.06 -12.49 -7.30
N ASP A 277 13.92 -13.80 -7.12
CA ASP A 277 14.69 -14.58 -6.14
C ASP A 277 16.12 -14.77 -6.65
N GLU A 278 16.88 -13.66 -6.65
CA GLU A 278 18.29 -13.58 -7.00
C GLU A 278 19.13 -13.31 -5.72
N ASP A 279 20.44 -13.59 -5.74
CA ASP A 279 21.31 -13.38 -4.58
C ASP A 279 21.39 -11.87 -4.18
N PRO A 280 21.46 -11.55 -2.87
CA PRO A 280 21.60 -10.18 -2.36
C PRO A 280 22.94 -9.52 -2.71
#